data_AF-A0A0L0VHC8-F1
#
_entry.id   AF-A0A0L0VHC8-F1
#
_cell.length_a   1.000
_cell.length_b   1.000
_cell.length_c   1.000
_cell.angle_alpha   90.00
_cell.angle_beta   90.00
_cell.angle_gamma   90.00
#
_symmetry.space_group_name_H-M   'P 1'
#
loop_
_entity.id
_entity.type
_entity.pdbx_description
1 polymer ?
#
loop_
_entity_poly.entity_id
_entity_poly.type
_entity_poly.pdbx_seq_one_letter_code
_entity_poly.pdbx_strand_id
1 'polypeptide(L)'
;MSLSDFQSLTDELRGVLQQDKLGRGEPLSVEAQVGVGLYRLAHGSTYVTIGHVFSIGKETSDKASSRFVLAVIKVLRLRTISYPDIGDAAQWDEIQTSFERRQGIPQIVGAIDGTHIPIAPPAVW
;
A
#
# COMPACT_ATOMS: atom_id res chain seq x y z
N MET A 1 -4.45 -13.75 2.83
CA MET A 1 -4.41 -12.98 4.09
C MET A 1 -5.38 -13.64 5.05
N SER A 2 -4.95 -13.95 6.27
CA SER A 2 -5.85 -14.50 7.28
C SER A 2 -6.75 -13.41 7.87
N LEU A 3 -7.82 -13.80 8.57
CA LEU A 3 -8.69 -12.84 9.26
C LEU A 3 -7.93 -12.07 10.35
N SER A 4 -7.03 -12.73 11.08
CA SER A 4 -6.20 -12.10 12.10
C SER A 4 -5.25 -11.06 11.52
N ASP A 5 -4.63 -11.34 10.37
CA ASP A 5 -3.76 -10.36 9.69
C ASP A 5 -4.56 -9.13 9.28
N PHE A 6 -5.77 -9.34 8.75
CA PHE A 6 -6.66 -8.26 8.35
C PHE A 6 -7.09 -7.39 9.54
N GLN A 7 -7.45 -8.01 10.66
CA GLN A 7 -7.81 -7.32 11.89
C GLN A 7 -6.64 -6.50 12.43
N SER A 8 -5.44 -7.11 12.48
CA SER A 8 -4.21 -6.43 12.88
C SER A 8 -3.95 -5.18 12.02
N LEU A 9 -4.01 -5.31 10.69
CA LEU A 9 -3.83 -4.18 9.78
C LEU A 9 -4.90 -3.10 9.97
N THR A 10 -6.15 -3.50 10.18
CA THR A 10 -7.27 -2.58 10.43
C THR A 10 -7.03 -1.77 11.69
N ASP A 11 -6.59 -2.43 12.77
CA ASP A 11 -6.35 -1.77 14.06
C ASP A 11 -5.15 -0.82 14.00
N GLU A 12 -4.08 -1.19 13.31
CA GLU A 12 -2.93 -0.30 13.08
C GLU A 12 -3.31 0.97 12.30
N LEU A 13 -4.20 0.84 11.31
CA LEU A 13 -4.62 1.96 10.47
C LEU A 13 -5.80 2.77 11.04
N ARG A 14 -6.44 2.28 12.10
CA ARG A 14 -7.69 2.84 12.65
C ARG A 14 -7.55 4.32 13.01
N GLY A 15 -6.46 4.70 13.66
CA GLY A 15 -6.22 6.09 14.08
C GLY A 15 -6.13 7.10 12.92
N VAL A 16 -5.93 6.63 11.68
CA VAL A 16 -5.86 7.49 10.49
C VAL A 16 -7.11 7.37 9.61
N LEU A 17 -7.73 6.18 9.56
CA LEU A 17 -8.86 5.89 8.67
C LEU A 17 -10.23 6.18 9.29
N GLN A 18 -10.31 6.29 10.61
CA GLN A 18 -11.55 6.64 11.29
C GLN A 18 -12.07 7.99 10.80
N GLN A 19 -13.35 8.03 10.40
CA GLN A 19 -14.00 9.25 9.92
C GLN A 19 -15.04 9.74 10.92
N ASP A 20 -15.18 11.06 11.00
CA ASP A 20 -16.26 11.71 11.72
C ASP A 20 -17.56 11.70 10.91
N LYS A 21 -18.69 11.63 11.61
CA LYS A 21 -20.01 11.74 10.99
C LYS A 21 -20.27 13.20 10.62
N LEU A 22 -20.24 13.51 9.33
CA LEU A 22 -20.47 14.86 8.80
C LEU A 22 -21.94 15.14 8.43
N GLY A 23 -22.89 14.39 9.00
CA GLY A 23 -24.33 14.58 8.77
C GLY A 23 -24.87 14.16 7.39
N ARG A 24 -24.03 13.69 6.47
CA ARG A 24 -24.41 13.20 5.13
C ARG A 24 -24.30 11.67 5.01
N GLY A 25 -24.99 10.97 5.90
CA GLY A 25 -24.95 9.51 5.99
C GLY A 25 -23.79 8.97 6.83
N GLU A 26 -23.73 7.65 6.93
CA GLU A 26 -22.69 6.96 7.69
C GLU A 26 -21.41 6.85 6.87
N PRO A 27 -20.24 7.23 7.44
CA PRO A 27 -18.97 7.04 6.77
C PRO A 27 -18.65 5.54 6.64
N LEU A 28 -17.79 5.20 5.67
CA LEU A 28 -17.26 3.85 5.56
C LEU A 28 -16.48 3.46 6.82
N SER A 29 -16.74 2.26 7.33
CA SER A 29 -15.95 1.70 8.42
C SER A 29 -14.47 1.56 8.02
N VAL A 30 -13.59 1.48 9.02
CA VAL A 30 -12.15 1.29 8.77
C VAL A 30 -11.92 -0.01 8.01
N GLU A 31 -12.59 -1.09 8.40
CA GLU A 31 -12.52 -2.41 7.78
C GLU A 31 -12.92 -2.34 6.29
N ALA A 32 -13.99 -1.60 5.97
CA ALA A 32 -14.43 -1.45 4.59
C ALA A 32 -13.41 -0.65 3.75
N GLN A 33 -12.80 0.39 4.32
CA GLN A 33 -11.74 1.15 3.66
C GLN A 33 -10.49 0.29 3.41
N VAL A 34 -10.08 -0.51 4.40
CA VAL A 34 -8.96 -1.46 4.28
C VAL A 34 -9.27 -2.51 3.20
N GLY A 35 -10.48 -3.07 3.20
CA GLY A 35 -10.93 -4.01 2.17
C GLY A 35 -10.87 -3.43 0.76
N VAL A 36 -11.39 -2.21 0.58
CA VAL A 36 -11.32 -1.49 -0.72
C VAL A 36 -9.88 -1.27 -1.16
N GLY A 37 -9.03 -0.79 -0.26
CA GLY A 37 -7.63 -0.51 -0.56
C GLY A 37 -6.82 -1.76 -0.92
N LEU A 38 -6.97 -2.83 -0.15
CA LEU A 38 -6.35 -4.12 -0.47
C LEU A 38 -6.83 -4.67 -1.80
N TYR A 39 -8.14 -4.57 -2.08
CA TYR A 39 -8.69 -5.03 -3.36
C TYR A 39 -8.10 -4.23 -4.53
N ARG A 40 -7.96 -2.91 -4.40
CA ARG A 40 -7.32 -2.04 -5.41
C ARG A 40 -5.87 -2.43 -5.66
N LEU A 41 -5.07 -2.64 -4.62
CA LEU A 41 -3.64 -2.99 -4.76
C LEU A 41 -3.44 -4.41 -5.31
N ALA A 42 -4.28 -5.36 -4.92
CA ALA A 42 -4.15 -6.75 -5.36
C ALA A 42 -4.55 -6.96 -6.83
N HIS A 43 -5.51 -6.20 -7.35
CA HIS A 43 -6.10 -6.46 -8.68
C HIS A 43 -5.86 -5.35 -9.71
N GLY A 44 -5.49 -4.13 -9.28
CA GLY A 44 -5.40 -2.97 -10.18
C GLY A 44 -6.76 -2.53 -10.78
N SER A 45 -7.88 -3.04 -10.26
CA SER A 45 -9.25 -2.83 -10.77
C SER A 45 -9.69 -1.37 -10.74
N THR A 46 -10.44 -0.93 -11.74
CA THR A 46 -10.98 0.45 -11.81
C THR A 46 -11.87 0.79 -10.60
N TYR A 47 -11.98 2.07 -10.25
CA TYR A 47 -12.86 2.50 -9.14
C TYR A 47 -14.35 2.19 -9.37
N VAL A 48 -14.78 2.07 -10.61
CA VAL A 48 -16.15 1.63 -10.96
C VAL A 48 -16.34 0.16 -10.60
N THR A 49 -15.39 -0.70 -11.00
CA THR A 49 -15.40 -2.14 -10.65
C THR A 49 -15.40 -2.33 -9.14
N ILE A 50 -14.56 -1.58 -8.42
CA ILE A 50 -14.52 -1.60 -6.95
C ILE A 50 -15.85 -1.16 -6.36
N GLY A 51 -16.45 -0.09 -6.92
CA GLY A 51 -17.76 0.38 -6.49
C GLY A 51 -18.84 -0.70 -6.59
N HIS A 52 -18.86 -1.46 -7.69
CA HIS A 52 -19.79 -2.58 -7.83
C HIS A 52 -19.51 -3.70 -6.83
N VAL A 53 -18.25 -4.10 -6.63
CA VAL A 53 -17.87 -5.19 -5.71
C VAL A 53 -18.24 -4.87 -4.27
N PHE A 54 -18.01 -3.62 -3.83
CA PHE A 54 -18.27 -3.17 -2.46
C PHE A 54 -19.65 -2.51 -2.30
N SER A 55 -20.47 -2.44 -3.36
CA SER A 55 -21.77 -1.75 -3.37
C SER A 55 -21.70 -0.29 -2.89
N ILE A 56 -20.71 0.45 -3.37
CA ILE A 56 -20.48 1.87 -3.05
C ILE A 56 -20.32 2.72 -4.32
N GLY A 57 -20.50 4.03 -4.18
CA GLY A 57 -20.27 4.98 -5.27
C GLY A 57 -18.81 4.98 -5.74
N LYS A 58 -18.58 5.22 -7.03
CA LYS A 58 -17.23 5.31 -7.63
C LYS A 58 -16.34 6.30 -6.87
N GLU A 59 -16.87 7.46 -6.53
CA GLU A 59 -16.15 8.52 -5.79
C GLU A 59 -15.78 8.06 -4.38
N THR A 60 -16.64 7.24 -3.76
CA THR A 60 -16.37 6.62 -2.46
C THR A 60 -15.26 5.58 -2.57
N SER A 61 -15.27 4.75 -3.63
CA SER A 61 -14.19 3.79 -3.92
C SER A 61 -12.84 4.48 -4.11
N ASP A 62 -12.80 5.56 -4.89
CA ASP A 62 -11.59 6.34 -5.15
C ASP A 62 -11.04 6.98 -3.86
N LYS A 63 -11.91 7.67 -3.11
CA LYS A 63 -11.52 8.30 -1.83
C LYS A 63 -11.11 7.27 -0.78
N ALA A 64 -11.78 6.13 -0.69
CA ALA A 64 -11.41 5.06 0.25
C ALA A 64 -10.05 4.44 -0.11
N SER A 65 -9.83 4.15 -1.40
CA SER A 65 -8.54 3.63 -1.90
C SER A 65 -7.40 4.61 -1.60
N SER A 66 -7.59 5.89 -1.90
CA SER A 66 -6.60 6.94 -1.68
C SER A 66 -6.27 7.09 -0.18
N ARG A 67 -7.29 7.13 0.69
CA ARG A 67 -7.07 7.22 2.14
C ARG A 67 -6.34 6.02 2.69
N PHE A 68 -6.70 4.81 2.24
CA PHE A 68 -6.00 3.59 2.64
C PHE A 68 -4.51 3.65 2.28
N VAL A 69 -4.16 3.97 1.02
CA VAL A 69 -2.76 4.05 0.58
C VAL A 69 -1.98 5.10 1.39
N LEU A 70 -2.57 6.28 1.60
CA LEU A 70 -1.94 7.33 2.41
C LEU A 70 -1.77 6.91 3.88
N ALA A 71 -2.72 6.18 4.45
CA ALA A 71 -2.63 5.67 5.82
C ALA A 71 -1.51 4.62 5.94
N VAL A 72 -1.41 3.68 4.99
CA VAL A 72 -0.31 2.71 4.92
C VAL A 72 1.04 3.41 4.83
N ILE A 73 1.18 4.40 3.94
CA ILE A 73 2.44 5.16 3.81
C ILE A 73 2.76 5.89 5.11
N LYS A 74 1.76 6.50 5.76
CA LYS A 74 1.96 7.26 7.00
C LYS A 74 2.38 6.37 8.18
N VAL A 75 1.74 5.21 8.34
CA VAL A 75 1.89 4.36 9.53
C VAL A 75 2.99 3.31 9.34
N LEU A 76 3.11 2.72 8.15
CA LEU A 76 3.90 1.49 7.95
C LEU A 76 5.23 1.73 7.22
N ARG A 77 5.37 2.81 6.44
CA ARG A 77 6.54 3.03 5.56
C ARG A 77 7.88 2.82 6.26
N LEU A 78 8.09 3.47 7.41
CA LEU A 78 9.38 3.43 8.10
C LEU A 78 9.70 2.08 8.72
N ARG A 79 8.68 1.28 9.05
CA ARG A 79 8.84 -0.04 9.66
C ARG A 79 8.99 -1.15 8.62
N THR A 80 8.36 -0.98 7.46
CA THR A 80 8.31 -2.04 6.43
C THR A 80 9.37 -1.86 5.34
N ILE A 81 9.81 -0.63 5.07
CA ILE A 81 10.82 -0.32 4.07
C ILE A 81 12.02 0.29 4.79
N SER A 82 12.95 -0.57 5.22
CA SER A 82 14.20 -0.19 5.85
C SER A 82 15.37 -0.90 5.19
N TYR A 83 16.51 -0.22 5.13
CA TYR A 83 17.78 -0.80 4.69
C TYR A 83 18.66 -1.06 5.93
N PRO A 84 19.64 -1.97 5.82
CA PRO A 84 20.76 -2.03 6.76
C PRO A 84 21.35 -0.64 7.01
N ASP A 85 21.94 -0.46 8.19
CA ASP A 85 22.73 0.75 8.46
C ASP A 85 23.89 0.84 7.47
N ILE A 86 24.20 2.03 6.96
CA ILE A 86 25.25 2.21 5.95
C ILE A 86 26.65 1.84 6.49
N GLY A 87 26.84 1.88 7.81
CA GLY A 87 28.05 1.45 8.49
C GLY A 87 28.14 -0.06 8.75
N ASP A 88 27.05 -0.81 8.57
CA ASP A 88 27.03 -2.27 8.78
C ASP A 88 27.54 -3.03 7.55
N ALA A 89 28.85 -2.90 7.31
CA ALA A 89 29.51 -3.54 6.17
C ALA A 89 29.33 -5.06 6.15
N ALA A 90 29.23 -5.71 7.31
CA ALA A 90 29.06 -7.15 7.41
C ALA A 90 27.68 -7.58 6.90
N GLN A 91 26.61 -6.86 7.27
CA GLN A 91 25.27 -7.15 6.77
C GLN A 91 25.16 -6.89 5.26
N TRP A 92 25.79 -5.82 4.74
CA TRP A 92 25.81 -5.55 3.31
C TRP A 92 26.54 -6.66 2.51
N ASP A 93 27.67 -7.15 3.00
CA ASP A 93 28.43 -8.24 2.37
C ASP A 93 27.65 -9.56 2.37
N GLU A 94 26.92 -9.86 3.46
CA GLU A 94 26.04 -11.02 3.55
C GLU A 94 24.92 -10.95 2.49
N ILE A 95 24.26 -9.79 2.37
CA ILE A 95 23.20 -9.58 1.38
C ILE A 95 23.76 -9.74 -0.03
N GLN A 96 24.90 -9.11 -0.33
CA GLN A 96 25.56 -9.20 -1.63
C GLN A 96 25.89 -10.65 -2.00
N THR A 97 26.53 -11.38 -1.08
CA THR A 97 26.90 -12.78 -1.27
C THR A 97 25.66 -13.65 -1.47
N SER A 98 24.57 -13.38 -0.75
CA SER A 98 23.30 -14.10 -0.90
C SER A 98 22.66 -13.87 -2.27
N PHE A 99 22.65 -12.63 -2.76
CA PHE A 99 22.15 -12.31 -4.10
C PHE A 99 22.99 -12.96 -5.19
N GLU A 100 24.31 -12.86 -5.12
CA GLU A 100 25.21 -13.48 -6.11
C GLU A 100 25.03 -15.00 -6.15
N ARG A 101 24.94 -15.65 -4.98
CA ARG A 101 24.70 -17.10 -4.90
C ARG A 101 23.38 -17.52 -5.54
N ARG A 102 22.32 -16.70 -5.41
CA ARG A 102 20.97 -17.04 -5.88
C ARG A 102 20.72 -16.64 -7.34
N GLN A 103 21.31 -15.54 -7.79
CA GLN A 103 21.00 -14.90 -9.07
C GLN A 103 22.19 -14.88 -10.05
N GLY A 104 23.41 -15.15 -9.58
CA GLY A 104 24.63 -15.13 -10.40
C GLY A 104 25.13 -13.73 -10.76
N ILE A 105 24.57 -12.67 -10.15
CA ILE A 105 24.93 -11.29 -10.43
C ILE A 105 25.71 -10.73 -9.22
N PRO A 106 26.99 -10.37 -9.38
CA PRO A 106 27.80 -9.84 -8.29
C PRO A 106 27.38 -8.41 -7.92
N GLN A 107 27.71 -7.98 -6.70
CA GLN A 107 27.52 -6.59 -6.22
C GLN A 107 26.06 -6.10 -6.18
N ILE A 108 25.09 -7.02 -6.01
CA ILE A 108 23.67 -6.68 -5.85
C ILE A 108 23.29 -6.76 -4.38
N VAL A 109 22.79 -5.65 -3.82
CA VAL A 109 22.35 -5.57 -2.42
C VAL A 109 20.83 -5.48 -2.26
N GLY A 110 20.09 -5.58 -3.36
CA GLY A 110 18.63 -5.48 -3.36
C GLY A 110 18.07 -5.39 -4.76
N ALA A 111 16.74 -5.51 -4.86
CA ALA A 111 16.00 -5.33 -6.09
C ALA A 111 14.77 -4.46 -5.81
N ILE A 112 14.40 -3.61 -6.77
CA ILE A 112 13.17 -2.83 -6.75
C ILE A 112 12.34 -3.33 -7.92
N ASP A 113 11.22 -3.99 -7.63
CA ASP A 113 10.26 -4.45 -8.64
C ASP A 113 9.06 -3.50 -8.71
N GLY A 114 8.72 -3.06 -9.91
CA GLY A 114 7.65 -2.11 -10.19
C GLY A 114 7.98 -0.66 -9.80
N THR A 115 7.91 0.26 -10.76
CA THR A 115 7.94 1.72 -10.48
C THR A 115 6.67 2.34 -11.05
N HIS A 116 5.92 3.07 -10.22
CA HIS A 116 4.79 3.85 -10.70
C HIS A 116 5.33 5.09 -11.42
N ILE A 117 5.36 5.08 -12.75
CA ILE A 117 5.77 6.22 -13.55
C ILE A 117 4.58 7.19 -13.65
N PRO A 118 4.69 8.43 -13.12
CA PRO A 118 3.62 9.42 -13.28
C PRO A 118 3.44 9.74 -14.76
N ILE A 119 2.24 9.53 -15.29
CA ILE A 119 1.88 9.96 -16.64
C ILE A 119 1.26 11.35 -16.52
N ALA A 120 1.91 12.35 -17.11
CA ALA A 120 1.35 13.69 -17.19
C ALA A 120 0.06 13.66 -18.03
N PRO A 121 -1.01 14.38 -17.63
CA PRO A 121 -2.17 14.54 -18.49
C PRO A 121 -1.72 15.20 -19.80
N PRO A 122 -2.36 14.86 -20.94
CA PRO A 122 -2.06 15.51 -22.21
C PRO A 122 -2.22 17.03 -22.07
N ALA A 123 -1.33 17.78 -22.75
CA ALA A 123 -1.50 19.21 -22.85
C ALA A 123 -2.90 19.50 -23.43
N VAL A 124 -3.66 20.35 -22.74
CA VAL A 124 -4.92 20.87 -23.28
C VAL A 124 -4.61 21.62 -24.57
N TRP A 125 -5.28 21.24 -25.66
CA TRP A 125 -5.25 21.96 -26.93
C TRP A 125 -6.23 23.13 -26.89
#